data_AF-A0A822BYZ2-F1
#
_entry.id   AF-A0A822BYZ2-F1
#
_cell.length_a   1.000
_cell.length_b   1.000
_cell.length_c   1.000
_cell.angle_alpha   90.00
_cell.angle_beta   90.00
_cell.angle_gamma   90.00
#
_symmetry.space_group_name_H-M   'P 1'
#
loop_
_entity.id
_entity.type
_entity.pdbx_description
1 polymer ?
#
loop_
_entity_poly.entity_id
_entity_poly.type
_entity_poly.pdbx_seq_one_letter_code
_entity_poly.pdbx_strand_id
1 'polypeptide(L)' 'MNLELLPNEIFLDIFHYFDGTDLLRAFYRLNSRFNYLLYKQFRVYYFKFRSTSKRYFDMICQQHLPFIADRVITLHLSNS' A
#
# COMPACT_ATOMS: atom_id res chain seq x y z
N MET A 1 22.23 -8.09 -7.81
CA MET A 1 21.03 -8.79 -7.28
C MET A 1 19.82 -8.17 -7.97
N ASN A 2 19.03 -8.96 -8.69
CA ASN A 2 17.88 -8.43 -9.43
C ASN A 2 16.63 -8.60 -8.56
N LEU A 3 16.13 -7.50 -7.98
CA LEU A 3 15.01 -7.52 -7.04
C LEU A 3 13.81 -8.26 -7.64
N GLU A 4 13.57 -8.08 -8.93
CA GLU A 4 12.46 -8.68 -9.67
C GLU A 4 12.47 -10.21 -9.71
N LEU A 5 13.61 -10.86 -9.43
CA LEU A 5 13.71 -12.31 -9.36
C LEU A 5 13.31 -12.89 -8.00
N LEU A 6 13.07 -12.05 -6.98
CA LEU A 6 12.62 -12.52 -5.68
C LEU A 6 11.22 -13.14 -5.79
N PRO A 7 10.91 -14.19 -4.99
CA PRO A 7 9.57 -14.76 -4.91
C PRO A 7 8.51 -13.77 -4.41
N ASN A 8 7.23 -14.03 -4.73
CA ASN A 8 6.12 -13.16 -4.29
C ASN A 8 6.01 -13.12 -2.77
N GLU A 9 6.29 -14.24 -2.10
CA GLU A 9 6.25 -14.42 -0.66
C GLU A 9 7.18 -13.42 0.03
N ILE A 10 8.39 -13.24 -0.50
CA ILE A 10 9.36 -12.27 0.03
C ILE A 10 8.82 -10.84 -0.09
N PHE A 11 8.17 -10.50 -1.20
CA PHE A 11 7.55 -9.18 -1.34
C PHE A 11 6.37 -8.98 -0.39
N LEU A 12 5.52 -9.99 -0.22
CA LEU A 12 4.39 -9.93 0.71
C LEU A 12 4.88 -9.75 2.15
N ASP A 13 5.93 -10.47 2.55
CA ASP A 13 6.58 -10.30 3.84
C ASP A 13 7.15 -8.89 4.00
N ILE A 14 7.83 -8.37 2.98
CA ILE A 14 8.34 -6.99 2.96
C ILE A 14 7.19 -5.98 3.12
N PHE A 15 6.06 -6.19 2.44
CA PHE A 15 4.92 -5.27 2.48
C PHE A 15 4.33 -5.10 3.89
N HIS A 16 4.42 -6.13 4.75
CA HIS A 16 3.98 -6.05 6.14
C HIS A 16 4.77 -5.04 7.00
N TYR A 17 5.97 -4.66 6.57
CA TYR A 17 6.78 -3.66 7.28
C TYR A 17 6.47 -2.21 6.88
N PHE A 18 5.65 -2.00 5.85
CA PHE A 18 5.29 -0.66 5.38
C PHE A 18 3.97 -0.16 5.97
N ASP A 19 3.88 1.16 6.14
CA ASP A 19 2.58 1.82 6.15
C ASP A 19 1.92 1.69 4.76
N GLY A 20 0.60 1.57 4.73
CA GLY A 20 -0.18 1.44 3.50
C GLY A 20 0.03 2.60 2.53
N THR A 21 0.26 3.82 3.04
CA THR A 21 0.56 4.98 2.19
C THR A 21 1.93 4.86 1.54
N ASP A 22 2.96 4.43 2.29
CA ASP A 22 4.32 4.25 1.79
C ASP A 22 4.40 3.05 0.85
N LEU A 23 3.67 1.98 1.17
CA LEU A 23 3.56 0.78 0.34
C LEU A 23 2.98 1.11 -1.04
N LEU A 24 1.84 1.80 -1.07
CA LEU A 24 1.24 2.21 -2.34
C LEU A 24 2.15 3.20 -3.08
N ARG A 25 2.74 4.17 -2.38
CA ARG A 25 3.70 5.11 -2.99
C ARG A 25 4.87 4.41 -3.66
N ALA A 26 5.44 3.41 -3.00
CA ALA A 26 6.66 2.75 -3.45
C ALA A 26 6.39 1.74 -4.57
N PHE A 27 5.30 0.96 -4.48
CA PHE A 27 5.11 -0.21 -5.34
C PHE A 27 3.98 -0.09 -6.36
N TYR A 28 3.05 0.85 -6.20
CA TYR A 28 1.99 1.06 -7.19
C TYR A 28 2.56 1.58 -8.52
N ARG A 29 2.09 0.99 -9.63
CA ARG A 29 2.52 1.29 -11.02
C ARG A 29 3.98 1.03 -11.35
N LEU A 30 4.75 0.40 -10.45
CA LEU A 30 6.10 -0.07 -10.80
C LEU A 30 6.05 -1.15 -11.88
N ASN A 31 5.19 -2.15 -11.71
CA ASN A 31 4.89 -3.15 -12.74
C ASN A 31 3.54 -3.86 -12.44
N SER A 32 3.07 -4.64 -13.41
CA SER A 32 1.80 -5.39 -13.29
C SER A 32 1.82 -6.41 -12.15
N ARG A 33 2.97 -7.05 -11.91
CA ARG A 33 3.16 -8.02 -10.83
C ARG A 33 2.92 -7.38 -9.46
N PHE A 34 3.55 -6.24 -9.16
CA PHE A 34 3.36 -5.54 -7.89
C PHE A 34 1.96 -4.99 -7.72
N ASN A 35 1.35 -4.47 -8.80
CA ASN A 35 -0.07 -4.10 -8.75
C ASN A 35 -0.95 -5.30 -8.39
N TYR A 36 -0.69 -6.48 -8.98
CA TYR A 36 -1.41 -7.70 -8.61
C TYR A 36 -1.19 -8.07 -7.15
N LEU A 37 0.05 -8.03 -6.64
CA LEU A 37 0.33 -8.30 -5.24
C LEU A 37 -0.44 -7.36 -4.31
N LEU A 38 -0.37 -6.04 -4.56
CA LEU A 38 -1.07 -5.04 -3.76
C LEU A 38 -2.60 -5.27 -3.74
N TYR A 39 -3.22 -5.39 -4.91
CA TYR A 39 -4.70 -5.40 -4.97
C TYR A 39 -5.34 -6.79 -4.80
N LYS A 40 -4.60 -7.88 -5.01
CA LYS A 40 -5.18 -9.25 -5.04
C LYS A 40 -4.63 -10.19 -3.97
N GLN A 41 -3.33 -10.10 -3.63
CA GLN A 41 -2.73 -11.04 -2.69
C GLN A 41 -2.52 -10.46 -1.30
N PHE A 42 -2.05 -9.23 -1.19
CA PHE A 42 -1.82 -8.59 0.10
C PHE A 42 -3.17 -8.29 0.78
N ARG A 43 -3.27 -8.68 2.06
CA ARG A 43 -4.54 -8.72 2.81
C ARG A 43 -4.63 -7.76 3.98
N VAL A 44 -3.55 -7.06 4.31
CA VAL A 44 -3.49 -6.30 5.56
C VAL A 44 -2.90 -4.93 5.30
N TYR A 45 -3.75 -3.91 5.25
CA TYR A 45 -3.33 -2.53 5.14
C TYR A 45 -3.49 -1.79 6.46
N TYR A 46 -2.44 -1.06 6.83
CA TYR A 46 -2.45 -0.10 7.93
C TYR A 46 -2.15 1.27 7.36
N PHE A 47 -3.10 2.21 7.41
CA PHE A 47 -2.90 3.56 6.90
C PHE A 47 -2.69 4.54 8.05
N LYS A 48 -1.50 5.16 8.12
CA LYS A 48 -1.15 6.22 9.05
C LYS A 48 -0.91 7.51 8.28
N PHE A 49 -1.96 8.31 8.15
CA PHE A 49 -1.91 9.64 7.56
C PHE A 49 -1.37 10.65 8.58
N ARG A 50 -0.07 10.55 8.90
CA ARG A 50 0.65 11.55 9.71
C ARG A 50 1.27 12.58 8.76
N SER A 51 0.97 13.87 8.98
CA SER A 51 1.50 14.97 8.16
C SER A 51 1.30 14.79 6.64
N THR A 52 0.21 14.13 6.25
CA THR A 52 -0.13 13.89 4.84
C THR A 52 -0.88 15.08 4.26
N SER A 53 -0.50 15.53 3.06
CA SER A 53 -1.26 16.57 2.37
C SER A 53 -2.68 16.09 2.04
N LYS A 54 -3.67 16.98 2.14
CA LYS A 54 -5.07 16.67 1.78
C LYS A 54 -5.17 16.08 0.38
N ARG A 55 -4.42 16.61 -0.60
CA ARG A 55 -4.40 16.10 -1.97
C ARG A 55 -3.97 14.62 -2.03
N TYR A 56 -2.95 14.25 -1.27
CA TYR A 56 -2.45 12.88 -1.25
C TYR A 56 -3.42 11.94 -0.53
N PHE A 57 -4.00 12.38 0.58
CA PHE A 57 -5.08 11.65 1.26
C PHE A 57 -6.25 11.39 0.30
N ASP A 58 -6.77 12.44 -0.37
CA ASP A 58 -7.87 12.35 -1.32
C ASP A 58 -7.53 11.36 -2.46
N MET A 59 -6.29 11.39 -2.96
CA MET A 59 -5.82 10.44 -3.98
C MET A 59 -5.87 8.99 -3.49
N ILE A 60 -5.38 8.70 -2.28
CA ILE A 60 -5.45 7.34 -1.72
C ILE A 60 -6.91 6.88 -1.57
N CYS A 61 -7.75 7.76 -1.02
CA CYS A 61 -9.17 7.50 -0.81
C CYS A 61 -9.91 7.22 -2.12
N GLN A 62 -9.60 7.93 -3.19
CA GLN A 62 -10.29 7.77 -4.47
C GLN A 62 -9.74 6.63 -5.33
N GLN A 63 -8.42 6.44 -5.34
CA GLN A 63 -7.77 5.52 -6.28
C GLN A 63 -7.53 4.13 -5.71
N HIS A 64 -7.35 3.99 -4.41
CA HIS A 64 -6.90 2.73 -3.81
C HIS A 64 -7.92 2.13 -2.86
N LEU A 65 -8.44 2.94 -1.94
CA LEU A 65 -9.38 2.47 -0.92
C LEU A 65 -10.55 1.64 -1.48
N PRO A 66 -11.21 2.02 -2.61
CA PRO A 66 -12.34 1.25 -3.14
C PRO A 66 -11.99 -0.21 -3.50
N PHE A 67 -10.72 -0.50 -3.76
CA PHE A 67 -10.25 -1.84 -4.15
C PHE A 67 -9.70 -2.68 -3.00
N ILE A 68 -9.42 -2.06 -1.86
CA ILE A 68 -8.73 -2.70 -0.72
C ILE A 68 -9.40 -2.40 0.63
N ALA A 69 -10.54 -1.71 0.65
CA ALA A 69 -11.23 -1.31 1.88
C ALA A 69 -11.56 -2.50 2.80
N ASP A 70 -11.87 -3.66 2.21
CA ASP A 70 -12.11 -4.94 2.91
C ASP A 70 -10.88 -5.46 3.69
N ARG A 71 -9.71 -4.88 3.44
CA ARG A 71 -8.40 -5.30 3.94
C ARG A 71 -7.71 -4.23 4.79
N VAL A 72 -8.38 -3.10 5.02
CA VAL A 72 -7.86 -2.04 5.88
C VAL A 72 -8.17 -2.37 7.33
N ILE A 73 -7.13 -2.73 8.11
CA ILE A 73 -7.29 -3.02 9.53
C ILE A 73 -7.28 -1.73 10.36
N THR A 74 -6.49 -0.75 9.97
CA THR A 74 -6.39 0.51 10.72
C THR A 74 -6.26 1.69 9.78
N LEU A 75 -7.00 2.75 10.10
CA LEU A 75 -6.87 4.07 9.51
C LEU A 75 -6.66 5.06 10.65
N HIS A 76 -5.48 5.68 10.69
CA HIS A 76 -5.11 6.70 11.65
C HIS A 76 -4.85 8.01 10.93
N LEU A 77 -5.59 9.05 11.30
CA LEU A 77 -5.46 10.40 10.76
C LEU A 77 -5.04 11.36 11.88
N SER A 78 -3.99 12.15 11.66
CA SER A 78 -3.56 13.16 12.64
C SER A 78 -3.03 14.42 11.99
N ASN A 79 -3.49 15.57 12.47
CA ASN A 79 -2.96 16.89 12.18
C ASN A 79 -1.82 17.16 13.16
N SER A 80 -0.61 16.67 12.85
CA SER A 80 0.61 17.00 13.59
C SER A 80 1.12 18.37 13.15
#